data_AF-A0A0D0E466-F1
#
_entry.id   AF-A0A0D0E466-F1
#
_cell.length_a   1.000
_cell.length_b   1.000
_cell.length_c   1.000
_cell.angle_alpha   90.00
_cell.angle_beta   90.00
_cell.angle_gamma   90.00
#
_symmetry.space_group_name_H-M   'P 1'
#
loop_
_entity.id
_entity.type
_entity.pdbx_description
1 polymer ?
#
loop_
_entity_poly.entity_id
_entity_poly.type
_entity_poly.pdbx_seq_one_letter_code
_entity_poly.pdbx_strand_id
1 'polypeptide(L)'
;DEIVEAFPFFPTLHCIFSACLNITPIPITMGVGPHRKKTVHFQALSDDKSNPPASMPEQHSQMLVYTRFSRLNKPVTNPPWHDWDKENIPLSQPQPTPPLLQSAATPEKHPSKLLSITESIEKAKECISKLPKKCSVTLDTLIDLQQANLNAINSQADAEMHMQECQMLLKEYEAGVWNASEYKEKLGELMARPAKHSHQAAGGD
;
A
#
# COMPACT_ATOMS: atom_id res chain seq x y z
N ASP A 1 -19.80 -24.25 18.27
CA ASP A 1 -18.51 -24.29 17.53
C ASP A 1 -18.61 -24.76 16.08
N GLU A 2 -19.80 -24.85 15.50
CA GLU A 2 -19.99 -25.24 14.09
C GLU A 2 -19.24 -24.32 13.09
N ILE A 3 -19.09 -23.03 13.43
CA ILE A 3 -18.32 -22.08 12.62
C ILE A 3 -16.82 -22.31 12.64
N VAL A 4 -16.27 -22.88 13.72
CA VAL A 4 -14.83 -23.20 13.83
C VAL A 4 -14.54 -24.48 13.06
N GLU A 5 -15.48 -25.42 13.04
CA GLU A 5 -15.38 -26.63 12.23
C GLU A 5 -15.47 -26.34 10.73
N ALA A 6 -16.38 -25.46 10.32
CA ALA A 6 -16.48 -25.01 8.93
C ALA A 6 -15.37 -24.02 8.52
N PHE A 7 -14.84 -23.24 9.47
CA PHE A 7 -13.84 -22.22 9.22
C PHE A 7 -12.80 -22.12 10.37
N PRO A 8 -11.74 -22.95 10.34
CA PRO A 8 -10.79 -23.04 11.45
C PRO A 8 -9.98 -21.77 11.71
N PHE A 9 -9.95 -20.83 10.76
CA PHE A 9 -9.31 -19.51 10.93
C PHE A 9 -10.21 -18.47 11.62
N PHE A 10 -11.48 -18.80 11.87
CA PHE A 10 -12.45 -17.89 12.47
C PHE A 10 -11.97 -17.28 13.79
N PRO A 11 -11.43 -18.05 14.76
CA PRO A 11 -11.02 -17.48 16.04
C PRO A 11 -9.90 -16.45 15.89
N THR A 12 -8.93 -16.73 15.01
CA THR A 12 -7.78 -15.83 14.74
C THR A 12 -8.23 -14.56 14.05
N LEU A 13 -9.05 -14.66 13.00
CA LEU A 13 -9.58 -13.49 12.29
C LEU A 13 -10.49 -12.67 13.19
N HIS A 14 -11.37 -13.32 13.94
CA HIS A 14 -12.25 -12.66 14.90
C HIS A 14 -11.43 -11.92 15.97
N CYS A 15 -10.34 -12.52 16.47
CA CYS A 15 -9.43 -11.86 17.39
C CYS A 15 -8.79 -10.61 16.78
N ILE A 16 -8.30 -10.68 15.53
CA ILE A 16 -7.69 -9.54 14.84
C ILE A 16 -8.71 -8.41 14.67
N PHE A 17 -9.90 -8.71 14.17
CA PHE A 17 -10.94 -7.71 13.94
C PHE A 17 -11.50 -7.13 15.25
N SER A 18 -11.57 -7.94 16.31
CA SER A 18 -12.03 -7.49 17.64
C SER A 18 -10.99 -6.65 18.38
N ALA A 19 -9.70 -6.92 18.16
CA ALA A 19 -8.60 -6.18 18.78
C ALA A 19 -8.36 -4.81 18.12
N CYS A 20 -8.75 -4.64 16.86
CA CYS A 20 -8.72 -3.35 16.15
C CYS A 20 -9.96 -2.51 16.45
N LEU A 21 -10.17 -2.17 17.72
CA LEU A 21 -11.20 -1.21 18.14
C LEU A 21 -10.97 0.14 17.45
N ASN A 22 -11.83 0.44 16.48
CA ASN A 22 -12.06 1.76 15.94
C ASN A 22 -10.86 2.38 15.19
N ILE A 23 -10.27 1.63 14.24
CA ILE A 23 -9.52 2.27 13.17
C ILE A 23 -10.56 3.02 12.32
N THR A 24 -10.56 4.34 12.41
CA THR A 24 -11.33 5.23 11.54
C THR A 24 -11.18 4.73 10.11
N PRO A 25 -12.27 4.39 9.40
CA PRO A 25 -12.16 3.83 8.06
C PRO A 25 -11.28 4.76 7.20
N ILE A 26 -10.29 4.17 6.54
CA ILE A 26 -9.32 4.93 5.73
C ILE A 26 -10.13 5.75 4.73
N PRO A 27 -10.05 7.10 4.74
CA PRO A 27 -10.73 7.90 3.76
C PRO A 27 -10.15 7.56 2.39
N ILE A 28 -10.96 6.93 1.54
CA ILE A 28 -10.58 6.65 0.16
C ILE A 28 -10.61 7.98 -0.58
N THR A 29 -9.45 8.61 -0.73
CA THR A 29 -9.30 9.77 -1.60
C THR A 29 -9.25 9.26 -3.04
N MET A 30 -10.38 9.28 -3.75
CA MET A 30 -10.35 9.07 -5.20
C MET A 30 -9.44 10.13 -5.83
N GLY A 31 -8.54 9.68 -6.71
CA GLY A 31 -7.48 10.49 -7.31
C GLY A 31 -7.96 11.81 -7.92
N VAL A 32 -7.06 12.79 -7.91
CA VAL A 32 -7.31 14.18 -8.33
C VAL A 32 -7.50 14.24 -9.85
N GLY A 33 -8.74 14.10 -10.31
CA GLY A 33 -9.12 14.47 -11.67
C GLY A 33 -9.29 16.00 -11.81
N PRO A 34 -9.43 16.52 -13.05
CA PRO A 34 -9.64 17.95 -13.33
C PRO A 34 -10.89 18.55 -12.64
N HIS A 35 -11.78 17.71 -12.11
CA HIS A 35 -12.79 18.09 -11.14
C HIS A 35 -12.25 17.85 -9.72
N ARG A 36 -11.94 18.95 -9.02
CA ARG A 36 -11.43 19.04 -7.63
C ARG A 36 -11.74 17.85 -6.71
N LYS A 37 -10.77 17.56 -5.82
CA LYS A 37 -10.82 16.56 -4.73
C LYS A 37 -12.20 16.44 -4.10
N LYS A 38 -12.85 15.28 -4.24
CA LYS A 38 -14.06 14.91 -3.50
C LYS A 38 -13.68 13.84 -2.48
N THR A 39 -13.86 14.14 -1.21
CA THR A 39 -13.76 13.16 -0.12
C THR A 39 -15.14 12.55 0.07
N VAL A 40 -15.29 11.24 -0.18
CA VAL A 40 -16.53 10.52 0.08
C VAL A 40 -16.38 9.82 1.42
N HIS A 41 -17.16 10.24 2.41
CA HIS A 41 -17.26 9.54 3.68
C HIS A 41 -18.36 8.49 3.57
N PHE A 42 -17.97 7.22 3.50
CA PHE A 42 -18.93 6.12 3.59
C PHE A 42 -19.30 5.92 5.06
N GLN A 43 -20.36 6.57 5.51
CA GLN A 43 -21.05 6.15 6.74
C GLN A 43 -22.04 5.06 6.37
N ALA A 44 -22.08 3.99 7.17
CA ALA A 44 -23.14 2.99 7.07
C ALA A 44 -24.48 3.68 7.33
N LEU A 45 -25.47 3.46 6.45
CA LEU A 45 -26.84 3.93 6.65
C LEU A 45 -27.33 3.35 7.98
N SER A 46 -27.49 4.19 9.01
CA SER A 46 -28.09 3.76 10.27
C SER A 46 -29.55 3.43 10.00
N ASP A 47 -29.88 2.15 10.11
CA ASP A 47 -31.22 1.59 9.91
C ASP A 47 -32.12 2.03 11.08
N ASP A 48 -32.64 3.27 10.99
CA ASP A 48 -33.60 3.78 11.96
C ASP A 48 -34.99 3.23 11.62
N LYS A 49 -35.42 2.31 12.49
CA LYS A 49 -36.53 1.41 12.30
C LYS A 49 -37.80 2.04 12.88
N SER A 50 -38.55 2.84 12.11
CA SER A 50 -40.00 2.97 12.37
C SER A 50 -40.83 3.42 11.16
N ASN A 51 -41.66 2.46 10.70
CA ASN A 51 -42.98 2.54 10.03
C ASN A 51 -43.07 1.93 8.61
N PRO A 52 -43.91 0.89 8.42
CA PRO A 52 -44.47 0.51 7.11
C PRO A 52 -45.94 0.99 6.99
N PRO A 53 -46.64 0.80 5.84
CA PRO A 53 -46.20 0.45 4.49
C PRO A 53 -46.75 1.41 3.41
N ALA A 54 -46.04 1.54 2.29
CA ALA A 54 -46.69 1.80 1.00
C ALA A 54 -45.94 1.03 -0.10
N SER A 55 -46.60 -0.02 -0.54
CA SER A 55 -46.29 -0.85 -1.70
C SER A 55 -45.98 -0.04 -2.96
N MET A 56 -44.84 -0.29 -3.60
CA MET A 56 -44.61 -0.18 -5.05
C MET A 56 -43.30 -0.91 -5.44
N PRO A 57 -43.10 -1.24 -6.73
CA PRO A 57 -42.76 -2.61 -7.14
C PRO A 57 -41.26 -2.85 -7.31
N GLU A 58 -40.88 -4.07 -6.94
CA GLU A 58 -40.00 -4.99 -7.68
C GLU A 58 -39.05 -4.34 -8.70
N GLN A 59 -37.98 -3.72 -8.19
CA GLN A 59 -36.79 -3.47 -8.98
C GLN A 59 -35.76 -4.56 -8.71
N HIS A 60 -35.75 -5.52 -9.63
CA HIS A 60 -34.56 -6.14 -10.21
C HIS A 60 -33.34 -6.25 -9.28
N SER A 61 -33.16 -7.47 -8.77
CA SER A 61 -31.94 -8.00 -8.17
C SER A 61 -30.68 -7.47 -8.87
N GLN A 62 -30.05 -6.44 -8.29
CA GLN A 62 -28.70 -6.05 -8.67
C GLN A 62 -27.77 -7.11 -8.10
N MET A 63 -27.47 -8.07 -8.97
CA MET A 63 -26.32 -8.95 -8.90
C MET A 63 -25.14 -8.13 -8.39
N LEU A 64 -24.63 -8.49 -7.21
CA LEU A 64 -23.33 -8.05 -6.70
C LEU A 64 -22.29 -8.49 -7.72
N VAL A 65 -22.06 -7.64 -8.71
CA VAL A 65 -20.91 -7.73 -9.60
C VAL A 65 -19.72 -7.47 -8.69
N TYR A 66 -19.05 -8.55 -8.27
CA TYR A 66 -17.65 -8.48 -7.91
C TYR A 66 -16.95 -7.82 -9.10
N THR A 67 -16.65 -6.54 -8.97
CA THR A 67 -15.90 -5.78 -9.95
C THR A 67 -14.51 -6.38 -9.98
N ARG A 68 -14.36 -7.37 -10.86
CA ARG A 68 -13.09 -7.92 -11.31
C ARG A 68 -12.28 -6.74 -11.83
N PHE A 69 -11.34 -6.27 -11.02
CA PHE A 69 -10.30 -5.32 -11.43
C PHE A 69 -9.42 -6.00 -12.46
N SER A 70 -9.92 -6.08 -13.70
CA SER A 70 -9.19 -6.55 -14.86
C SER A 70 -9.55 -5.65 -16.01
N ARG A 71 -8.85 -4.51 -16.08
CA ARG A 71 -8.39 -3.81 -17.29
C ARG A 71 -8.10 -2.35 -16.96
N LEU A 72 -6.84 -1.95 -17.01
CA LEU A 72 -6.28 -1.15 -18.12
C LEU A 72 -4.94 -0.55 -17.70
N ASN A 73 -3.89 -1.38 -17.66
CA ASN A 73 -2.52 -0.85 -17.60
C ASN A 73 -2.15 -0.42 -19.02
N LYS A 74 -2.54 0.81 -19.38
CA LYS A 74 -1.79 1.56 -20.39
C LYS A 74 -0.39 1.82 -19.81
N PRO A 75 0.69 1.77 -20.59
CA PRO A 75 2.00 2.15 -20.10
C PRO A 75 1.94 3.62 -19.71
N VAL A 76 1.95 3.90 -18.40
CA VAL A 76 2.19 5.25 -17.89
C VAL A 76 3.68 5.49 -18.13
N THR A 77 3.98 6.25 -19.18
CA THR A 77 5.25 6.95 -19.31
C THR A 77 5.44 7.76 -18.03
N ASN A 78 6.41 7.37 -17.20
CA ASN A 78 6.74 8.06 -15.97
C ASN A 78 6.92 9.56 -16.25
N PRO A 79 6.24 10.46 -15.50
CA PRO A 79 6.68 11.86 -15.53
C PRO A 79 8.05 11.95 -14.86
N PRO A 80 8.92 12.88 -15.31
CA PRO A 80 10.18 13.16 -14.64
C PRO A 80 9.89 13.53 -13.19
N TRP A 81 10.58 12.88 -12.26
CA TRP A 81 10.57 13.22 -10.86
C TRP A 81 10.98 14.69 -10.72
N HIS A 82 10.00 15.57 -10.53
CA HIS A 82 10.26 16.95 -10.11
C HIS A 82 10.58 16.91 -8.62
N ASP A 83 11.86 17.12 -8.32
CA ASP A 83 12.41 17.87 -7.20
C ASP A 83 11.38 18.38 -6.16
N TRP A 84 11.35 17.75 -4.98
CA TRP A 84 10.48 18.12 -3.86
C TRP A 84 11.18 18.94 -2.78
N ASP A 85 12.40 19.41 -3.02
CA ASP A 85 13.09 20.32 -2.09
C ASP A 85 12.65 21.77 -2.33
N LYS A 86 11.39 22.05 -1.97
CA LYS A 86 10.97 23.44 -1.74
C LYS A 86 10.21 23.55 -0.43
N GLU A 87 11.02 23.79 0.60
CA GLU A 87 10.64 24.29 1.93
C GLU A 87 9.46 25.26 1.83
N ASN A 88 8.28 24.80 2.24
CA ASN A 88 7.19 25.69 2.60
C ASN A 88 7.34 26.03 4.08
N ILE A 89 8.11 27.07 4.34
CA ILE A 89 8.12 27.80 5.61
C ILE A 89 6.76 28.49 5.74
N PRO A 90 5.94 28.21 6.78
CA PRO A 90 4.78 29.02 7.06
C PRO A 90 5.22 30.41 7.50
N LEU A 91 4.85 31.41 6.71
CA LEU A 91 5.05 32.83 6.98
C LEU A 91 4.35 33.22 8.29
N SER A 92 5.09 33.92 9.14
CA SER A 92 4.73 34.40 10.48
C SER A 92 3.40 35.16 10.53
N GLN A 93 2.58 34.85 11.54
CA GLN A 93 1.48 35.70 11.99
C GLN A 93 1.87 36.36 13.33
N PRO A 94 1.93 37.70 13.44
CA PRO A 94 2.29 38.37 14.69
C PRO A 94 1.10 38.38 15.66
N GLN A 95 1.31 37.81 16.85
CA GLN A 95 0.36 37.89 17.97
C GLN A 95 0.65 39.15 18.81
N PRO A 96 -0.37 39.88 19.32
CA PRO A 96 -0.15 41.04 20.16
C PRO A 96 0.32 40.69 21.57
N THR A 97 1.33 41.46 21.99
CA THR A 97 1.98 41.51 23.31
C THR A 97 1.00 41.82 24.46
N PRO A 98 0.99 41.05 25.57
CA PRO A 98 0.41 41.51 26.83
C PRO A 98 1.43 42.35 27.64
N PRO A 99 0.97 43.30 28.48
CA PRO A 99 1.84 44.27 29.13
C PRO A 99 2.73 43.65 30.22
N LEU A 100 3.95 44.15 30.20
CA LEU A 100 5.04 44.02 31.14
C LEU A 100 4.60 44.34 32.59
N LEU A 101 4.54 43.33 33.46
CA LEU A 101 4.63 43.53 34.91
C LEU A 101 6.10 43.49 35.31
N GLN A 102 6.66 44.68 35.55
CA GLN A 102 7.94 44.85 36.21
C GLN A 102 7.80 44.40 37.67
N SER A 103 8.41 43.26 38.00
CA SER A 103 8.74 42.94 39.39
C SER A 103 10.26 42.90 39.51
N ALA A 104 10.79 43.96 40.13
CA ALA A 104 12.18 44.03 40.52
C ALA A 104 12.40 43.10 41.72
N ALA A 105 13.23 42.08 41.55
CA ALA A 105 13.86 41.35 42.65
C ALA A 105 15.16 40.69 42.16
N THR A 106 16.27 41.29 42.61
CA THR A 106 17.53 40.65 43.07
C THR A 106 18.25 39.66 42.13
N PRO A 107 19.55 39.91 41.79
CA PRO A 107 20.37 38.92 41.09
C PRO A 107 20.87 37.87 42.10
N GLU A 108 20.08 36.83 42.34
CA GLU A 108 20.56 35.64 43.04
C GLU A 108 21.38 34.76 42.09
N LYS A 109 22.63 34.51 42.46
CA LYS A 109 23.56 33.60 41.78
C LYS A 109 22.93 32.21 41.68
N HIS A 110 22.42 31.86 40.50
CA HIS A 110 22.03 30.49 40.23
C HIS A 110 23.26 29.57 40.22
N PRO A 111 23.29 28.50 41.03
CA PRO A 111 24.36 27.52 40.96
C PRO A 111 24.29 26.79 39.62
N SER A 112 25.44 26.74 38.94
CA SER A 112 25.66 26.12 37.63
C SER A 112 25.10 24.70 37.54
N LYS A 113 23.91 24.55 36.94
CA LYS A 113 23.25 23.26 36.64
C LYS A 113 23.87 22.52 35.44
N LEU A 114 25.14 22.77 35.11
CA LEU A 114 25.83 22.16 33.97
C LEU A 114 26.17 20.67 34.21
N LEU A 115 26.43 20.28 35.46
CA LEU A 115 26.76 18.88 35.82
C LEU A 115 25.58 17.90 35.65
N SER A 116 24.33 18.39 35.75
CA SER A 116 23.13 17.54 35.65
C SER A 116 22.79 17.14 34.21
N ILE A 117 23.22 17.95 33.23
CA ILE A 117 22.93 17.71 31.81
C ILE A 117 23.84 16.59 31.27
N THR A 118 25.13 16.59 31.63
CA THR A 118 26.07 15.56 31.18
C THR A 118 25.71 14.17 31.71
N GLU A 119 25.33 14.08 32.99
CA GLU A 119 24.88 12.82 33.59
C GLU A 119 23.58 12.31 32.95
N SER A 120 22.65 13.21 32.64
CA SER A 120 21.41 12.86 31.93
C SER A 120 21.67 12.37 30.52
N ILE A 121 22.63 12.97 29.80
CA ILE A 121 23.04 12.56 28.45
C ILE A 121 23.74 11.19 28.48
N GLU A 122 24.63 10.93 29.44
CA GLU A 122 25.28 9.62 29.57
C GLU A 122 24.29 8.52 29.93
N LYS A 123 23.37 8.80 30.85
CA LYS A 123 22.31 7.86 31.22
C LYS A 123 21.34 7.59 30.06
N ALA A 124 21.03 8.60 29.25
CA ALA A 124 20.26 8.42 28.03
C ALA A 124 21.01 7.55 27.00
N LYS A 125 22.31 7.79 26.80
CA LYS A 125 23.15 6.95 25.92
C LYS A 125 23.23 5.50 26.39
N GLU A 126 23.33 5.27 27.69
CA GLU A 126 23.34 3.93 28.27
C GLU A 126 21.98 3.23 28.13
N CYS A 127 20.86 3.95 28.31
CA CYS A 127 19.52 3.44 28.03
C CYS A 127 19.33 3.08 26.54
N ILE A 128 19.84 3.91 25.63
CA ILE A 128 19.75 3.68 24.18
C ILE A 128 20.66 2.50 23.75
N SER A 129 21.84 2.34 24.36
CA SER A 129 22.73 1.20 24.03
C SER A 129 22.22 -0.14 24.58
N LYS A 130 21.44 -0.09 25.67
CA LYS A 130 20.77 -1.26 26.27
C LYS A 130 19.45 -1.61 25.59
N LEU A 131 18.95 -0.78 24.66
CA LEU A 131 17.85 -1.23 23.80
C LEU A 131 18.38 -2.42 23.01
N PRO A 132 17.72 -3.60 23.12
CA PRO A 132 18.13 -4.75 22.35
C PRO A 132 18.11 -4.34 20.88
N LYS A 133 19.17 -4.66 20.12
CA LYS A 133 19.26 -4.50 18.66
C LYS A 133 18.17 -5.36 17.97
N LYS A 134 16.92 -5.00 18.19
CA LYS A 134 15.72 -5.55 17.57
C LYS A 134 15.48 -4.68 16.35
N CYS A 135 15.98 -5.10 15.19
CA CYS A 135 15.48 -4.77 13.84
C CYS A 135 16.60 -4.83 12.80
N SER A 136 17.07 -6.04 12.49
CA SER A 136 17.56 -6.32 11.13
C SER A 136 16.77 -7.48 10.55
N VAL A 137 16.59 -8.55 11.33
CA VAL A 137 15.86 -9.77 10.92
C VAL A 137 14.45 -9.48 10.38
N THR A 138 13.68 -8.59 11.02
CA THR A 138 12.32 -8.25 10.56
C THR A 138 12.33 -7.42 9.27
N LEU A 139 13.34 -6.57 9.07
CA LEU A 139 13.44 -5.73 7.88
C LEU A 139 13.85 -6.55 6.66
N ASP A 140 14.84 -7.43 6.82
CA ASP A 140 15.30 -8.33 5.75
C ASP A 140 14.18 -9.27 5.31
N THR A 141 13.45 -9.87 6.28
CA THR A 141 12.29 -10.73 5.99
C THR A 141 11.18 -9.96 5.25
N LEU A 142 10.96 -8.69 5.60
CA LEU A 142 9.96 -7.87 4.93
C LEU A 142 10.36 -7.54 3.49
N ILE A 143 11.65 -7.23 3.27
CA ILE A 143 12.21 -6.97 1.95
C ILE A 143 12.11 -8.24 1.08
N ASP A 144 12.48 -9.40 1.63
CA ASP A 144 12.38 -10.69 0.93
C ASP A 144 10.94 -11.01 0.54
N LEU A 145 9.97 -10.75 1.42
CA LEU A 145 8.56 -10.96 1.13
C LEU A 145 8.07 -10.04 0.00
N GLN A 146 8.46 -8.76 0.02
CA GLN A 146 8.12 -7.83 -1.05
C GLN A 146 8.74 -8.24 -2.38
N GLN A 147 10.00 -8.67 -2.36
CA GLN A 147 10.70 -9.15 -3.55
C GLN A 147 10.06 -10.43 -4.11
N ALA A 148 9.69 -11.38 -3.25
CA ALA A 148 9.02 -12.60 -3.64
C ALA A 148 7.66 -12.32 -4.31
N ASN A 149 6.89 -11.37 -3.77
CA ASN A 149 5.61 -10.96 -4.36
C ASN A 149 5.80 -10.33 -5.73
N LEU A 150 6.80 -9.45 -5.89
CA LEU A 150 7.09 -8.84 -7.19
C LEU A 150 7.51 -9.90 -8.23
N ASN A 151 8.36 -10.84 -7.82
CA ASN A 151 8.78 -11.94 -8.68
C ASN A 151 7.60 -12.83 -9.09
N ALA A 152 6.68 -13.12 -8.17
CA ALA A 152 5.48 -13.91 -8.46
C ALA A 152 4.57 -13.22 -9.49
N ILE A 153 4.36 -11.90 -9.35
CA ILE A 153 3.56 -11.11 -10.30
C ILE A 153 4.21 -11.11 -11.69
N ASN A 154 5.52 -10.89 -11.76
CA ASN A 154 6.24 -10.90 -13.03
C ASN A 154 6.21 -12.29 -13.69
N SER A 155 6.45 -13.35 -12.92
CA SER A 155 6.36 -14.73 -13.41
C SER A 155 4.96 -15.06 -13.94
N GLN A 156 3.91 -14.58 -13.26
CA GLN A 156 2.53 -14.75 -13.71
C GLN A 156 2.28 -14.01 -15.04
N ALA A 157 2.75 -12.77 -15.17
CA ALA A 157 2.60 -11.99 -16.41
C ALA A 157 3.30 -12.67 -17.59
N ASP A 158 4.49 -13.22 -17.37
CA ASP A 158 5.24 -13.95 -18.40
C ASP A 158 4.52 -15.24 -18.82
N ALA A 159 3.98 -16.00 -17.86
CA ALA A 159 3.19 -17.20 -18.16
C ALA A 159 1.91 -16.86 -18.95
N GLU A 160 1.24 -15.76 -18.61
CA GLU A 160 0.06 -15.31 -19.34
C GLU A 160 0.40 -14.87 -20.77
N MET A 161 1.48 -14.13 -20.96
CA MET A 161 1.98 -13.75 -22.29
C MET A 161 2.26 -14.99 -23.14
N HIS A 162 2.96 -15.98 -22.59
CA HIS A 162 3.31 -17.21 -23.30
C HIS A 162 2.07 -18.01 -23.71
N MET A 163 1.07 -18.09 -22.83
CA MET A 163 -0.21 -18.73 -23.13
C MET A 163 -0.95 -18.00 -24.26
N GLN A 164 -0.91 -16.67 -24.28
CA GLN A 164 -1.50 -15.87 -25.36
C GLN A 164 -0.78 -16.09 -26.70
N GLU A 165 0.55 -16.19 -26.70
CA GLU A 165 1.34 -16.52 -27.90
C GLU A 165 0.98 -17.92 -28.45
N CYS A 166 0.87 -18.92 -27.58
CA CYS A 166 0.43 -20.27 -27.98
C CYS A 166 -0.98 -20.26 -28.58
N GLN A 167 -1.90 -19.50 -27.97
CA GLN A 167 -3.27 -19.37 -28.47
C GLN A 167 -3.31 -18.68 -29.84
N MET A 168 -2.45 -17.69 -30.06
CA MET A 168 -2.34 -17.00 -31.35
C MET A 168 -1.83 -17.95 -32.44
N LEU A 169 -0.75 -18.69 -32.18
CA LEU A 169 -0.21 -19.68 -33.12
C LEU A 169 -1.24 -20.75 -33.51
N LEU A 170 -2.04 -21.22 -32.55
CA LEU A 170 -3.11 -22.18 -32.82
C LEU A 170 -4.15 -21.61 -33.78
N LYS A 171 -4.58 -20.35 -33.57
CA LYS A 171 -5.53 -19.68 -34.47
C LYS A 171 -4.98 -19.51 -35.88
N GLU A 172 -3.70 -19.18 -36.02
CA GLU A 172 -3.05 -19.05 -37.33
C GLU A 172 -2.94 -20.40 -38.05
N TYR A 173 -2.66 -21.47 -37.30
CA TYR A 173 -2.68 -22.84 -37.84
C TYR A 173 -4.08 -23.25 -38.31
N GLU A 174 -5.12 -23.00 -37.50
CA GLU A 174 -6.52 -23.27 -37.87
C GLU A 174 -6.96 -22.46 -39.10
N ALA A 175 -6.42 -21.25 -39.28
CA ALA A 175 -6.64 -20.42 -40.47
C ALA A 175 -5.87 -20.90 -41.71
N GLY A 176 -5.03 -21.94 -41.59
CA GLY A 176 -4.22 -22.47 -42.69
C GLY A 176 -3.03 -21.58 -43.08
N VAL A 177 -2.66 -20.61 -42.23
CA VAL A 177 -1.48 -19.76 -42.45
C VAL A 177 -0.19 -20.58 -42.31
N TRP A 178 -0.20 -21.55 -41.40
CA TRP A 178 0.93 -22.44 -41.14
C TRP A 178 0.61 -23.87 -41.55
N ASN A 179 1.60 -24.57 -42.10
CA ASN A 179 1.51 -26.02 -42.25
C ASN A 179 1.84 -26.73 -40.91
N ALA A 180 1.49 -28.02 -40.81
CA ALA A 180 1.65 -28.78 -39.57
C ALA A 180 3.12 -28.93 -39.12
N SER A 181 4.08 -28.85 -40.04
CA SER A 181 5.51 -28.93 -39.70
C SER A 181 6.00 -27.61 -39.11
N GLU A 182 5.68 -26.50 -39.76
CA GLU A 182 6.06 -25.16 -39.30
C GLU A 182 5.42 -24.81 -37.96
N TYR A 183 4.14 -25.18 -37.75
CA TYR A 183 3.47 -24.99 -36.46
C TYR A 183 4.20 -25.73 -35.33
N LYS A 184 4.60 -26.98 -35.55
CA LYS A 184 5.35 -27.77 -34.56
C LYS A 184 6.72 -27.17 -34.27
N GLU A 185 7.42 -26.71 -35.30
CA GLU A 185 8.72 -26.04 -35.15
C GLU A 185 8.56 -24.75 -34.33
N LYS A 186 7.60 -23.90 -34.67
CA LYS A 186 7.34 -22.64 -33.97
C LYS A 186 6.90 -22.85 -32.53
N LEU A 187 6.04 -23.84 -32.28
CA LEU A 187 5.63 -24.20 -30.93
C LEU A 187 6.82 -24.72 -30.11
N GLY A 188 7.70 -25.52 -30.73
CA GLY A 188 8.94 -25.97 -30.13
C GLY A 188 9.89 -24.82 -29.78
N GLU A 189 10.09 -23.87 -30.70
CA GLU A 189 10.89 -22.66 -30.47
C GLU A 189 10.32 -21.82 -29.31
N LEU A 190 9.00 -21.65 -29.27
CA LEU A 190 8.30 -20.90 -28.23
C LEU A 190 8.43 -21.54 -26.84
N MET A 191 8.38 -22.87 -26.77
CA MET A 191 8.54 -23.64 -25.52
C MET A 191 10.01 -23.73 -25.08
N ALA A 192 10.94 -23.75 -26.03
CA ALA A 192 12.36 -23.81 -25.77
C ALA A 192 12.95 -22.43 -25.39
N ARG A 193 12.25 -21.34 -25.68
CA ARG A 193 12.67 -20.00 -25.29
C ARG A 193 12.66 -19.93 -23.75
N PRO A 194 13.82 -19.86 -23.09
CA PRO A 194 13.83 -19.64 -21.65
C PRO A 194 13.15 -18.31 -21.38
N ALA A 195 12.35 -18.22 -20.32
CA ALA A 195 11.84 -16.96 -19.82
C ALA A 195 13.06 -16.05 -19.64
N LYS A 196 13.26 -15.11 -20.58
CA LYS A 196 14.36 -14.15 -20.54
C LYS A 196 14.01 -13.14 -19.47
N HIS A 197 13.99 -13.58 -18.22
CA HIS A 197 13.89 -12.66 -17.12
C HIS A 197 15.10 -11.76 -17.18
N SER A 198 14.77 -10.48 -17.27
CA SER A 198 15.64 -9.32 -17.22
C SER A 198 16.74 -9.47 -16.17
N HIS A 199 17.88 -10.07 -16.55
CA HIS A 199 19.16 -9.79 -15.92
C HIS A 199 19.60 -8.40 -16.40
N GLN A 200 18.93 -7.37 -15.89
CA GLN A 200 19.39 -6.00 -16.06
C GLN A 200 19.80 -5.46 -14.70
N ALA A 201 21.03 -4.92 -14.67
CA ALA A 201 21.69 -4.28 -13.55
C ALA A 201 22.23 -5.21 -12.43
N ALA A 202 23.19 -6.07 -12.79
CA ALA A 202 24.37 -6.14 -11.94
C ALA A 202 25.15 -4.84 -12.19
N GLY A 203 24.82 -3.80 -11.41
CA GLY A 203 25.65 -2.61 -11.31
C GLY A 203 26.99 -3.05 -10.74
N GLY A 204 28.03 -2.99 -11.57
CA GLY A 204 29.40 -3.14 -11.12
C GLY A 204 29.79 -1.94 -10.27
N ASP A 205 30.39 -2.23 -9.12
CA ASP A 205 31.13 -1.28 -8.27
C ASP A 205 32.29 -0.61 -9.02
#